data_AF-A0A6A5BBK6-F1
#
_entry.id   AF-A0A6A5BBK6-F1
#
_cell.length_a   1.000
_cell.length_b   1.000
_cell.length_c   1.000
_cell.angle_alpha   90.00
_cell.angle_beta   90.00
_cell.angle_gamma   90.00
#
_symmetry.space_group_name_H-M   'P 1'
#
loop_
_entity.id
_entity.type
_entity.pdbx_description
1 polymer ?
#
loop_
_entity_poly.entity_id
_entity_poly.type
_entity_poly.pdbx_seq_one_letter_code
_entity_poly.pdbx_strand_id
1 'polypeptide(L)'
;MITIPHIVNLDLTGQWRENGEGTGRVATGIAVPKVNSSEFAVVLTFDDSVLWLLKPSPDHNQLHGPSDTFTRVHPLVAEAPFGTYQEKSGKVWQVTASGPTSFVLHNQQDGRNADGYFSRDPTNGMYTVFINFHNNGQDHLLKVVTNTLTSLPLSNGDVFTKIN
;
A
#
# COMPACT_ATOMS: atom_id res chain seq x y z
N MET A 1 27.46 -8.25 3.98
CA MET A 1 26.07 -8.20 4.49
C MET A 1 25.19 -7.95 3.29
N ILE A 2 24.42 -8.95 2.86
CA ILE A 2 23.46 -8.78 1.75
C ILE A 2 22.17 -8.33 2.41
N THR A 3 21.83 -7.05 2.25
CA THR A 3 20.52 -6.53 2.59
C THR A 3 19.53 -7.23 1.65
N ILE A 4 18.72 -8.14 2.19
CA ILE A 4 17.58 -8.67 1.44
C ILE A 4 16.69 -7.45 1.19
N PRO A 5 16.44 -7.04 -0.06
CA PRO A 5 15.51 -5.95 -0.31
C PRO A 5 14.17 -6.41 0.27
N HIS A 6 13.65 -5.64 1.23
CA HIS A 6 12.28 -5.81 1.70
C HIS A 6 11.41 -5.82 0.45
N ILE A 7 10.89 -6.99 0.08
CA ILE A 7 9.82 -7.09 -0.89
C ILE A 7 8.65 -6.47 -0.16
N VAL A 8 8.54 -5.14 -0.26
CA VAL A 8 7.30 -4.46 0.02
C VAL A 8 6.38 -4.97 -1.07
N ASN A 9 5.60 -6.00 -0.74
CA ASN A 9 4.41 -6.37 -1.45
C ASN A 9 3.45 -5.18 -1.23
N LEU A 10 3.74 -4.06 -1.91
CA LEU A 10 2.75 -3.03 -2.14
C LEU A 10 1.67 -3.79 -2.89
N ASP A 11 0.51 -3.91 -2.27
CA ASP A 11 -0.62 -4.67 -2.76
C ASP A 11 -1.21 -3.95 -4.00
N LEU A 12 -0.40 -3.97 -5.07
CA LEU A 12 -0.71 -3.53 -6.40
C LEU A 12 -1.43 -4.66 -7.16
N THR A 13 -1.82 -5.73 -6.45
CA THR A 13 -2.89 -6.64 -6.86
C THR A 13 -4.11 -5.79 -7.22
N GLY A 14 -4.50 -5.90 -8.47
CA GLY A 14 -5.51 -5.03 -9.04
C GLY A 14 -5.87 -5.51 -10.43
N GLN A 15 -7.10 -5.21 -10.79
CA GLN A 15 -7.54 -5.33 -12.18
C GLN A 15 -7.08 -4.07 -12.92
N TRP A 16 -6.42 -4.27 -14.05
CA TRP A 16 -5.92 -3.21 -14.92
C TRP A 16 -6.61 -3.31 -16.28
N ARG A 17 -6.99 -2.17 -16.84
CA ARG A 17 -7.60 -2.05 -18.15
C ARG A 17 -6.65 -1.30 -19.07
N GLU A 18 -6.36 -1.89 -20.23
CA GLU A 18 -5.61 -1.24 -21.30
C GLU A 18 -6.41 -0.07 -21.89
N ASN A 19 -5.80 1.12 -21.96
CA ASN A 19 -6.35 2.28 -22.65
C ASN A 19 -5.55 2.53 -23.94
N GLY A 20 -6.19 2.32 -25.10
CA GLY A 20 -5.58 2.47 -26.43
C GLY A 20 -5.70 1.21 -27.27
N GLU A 21 -5.88 1.37 -28.59
CA GLU A 21 -5.97 0.34 -29.66
C GLU A 21 -6.78 -0.95 -29.41
N GLY A 22 -7.79 -0.90 -28.54
CA GLY A 22 -9.08 -1.53 -28.85
C GLY A 22 -9.35 -2.94 -28.33
N THR A 23 -8.63 -3.44 -27.31
CA THR A 23 -8.99 -4.76 -26.75
C THR A 23 -9.94 -4.68 -25.55
N GLY A 24 -9.86 -3.62 -24.74
CA GLY A 24 -10.65 -3.47 -23.50
C GLY A 24 -10.35 -4.53 -22.43
N ARG A 25 -9.23 -5.24 -22.57
CA ARG A 25 -8.87 -6.40 -21.76
C ARG A 25 -8.61 -6.02 -20.31
N VAL A 26 -9.05 -6.90 -19.41
CA VAL A 26 -8.78 -6.82 -17.97
C VAL A 26 -7.63 -7.77 -17.66
N ALA A 27 -6.53 -7.24 -17.13
CA ALA A 27 -5.43 -8.03 -16.59
C ALA A 27 -5.43 -8.02 -15.07
N THR A 28 -4.95 -9.12 -14.48
CA THR A 28 -4.52 -9.18 -13.09
C THR A 28 -3.00 -9.13 -13.04
N GLY A 29 -2.44 -8.42 -12.07
CA GLY A 29 -0.99 -8.39 -11.92
C GLY A 29 -0.50 -7.93 -10.57
N ILE A 30 0.79 -8.13 -10.35
CA ILE A 30 1.52 -7.77 -9.13
C ILE A 30 2.66 -6.84 -9.54
N ALA A 31 2.83 -5.73 -8.82
CA ALA A 31 4.02 -4.91 -8.96
C ALA A 31 5.14 -5.45 -8.06
N VAL A 32 6.29 -5.69 -8.65
CA VAL A 32 7.49 -6.18 -7.97
C VAL A 32 8.53 -5.07 -8.00
N PRO A 33 9.11 -4.67 -6.85
CA PRO A 33 10.20 -3.70 -6.83
C PRO A 33 11.40 -4.25 -7.61
N LYS A 34 11.99 -3.45 -8.50
CA LYS A 34 13.27 -3.80 -9.11
C LYS A 34 14.35 -3.56 -8.07
N VAL A 35 15.16 -4.58 -7.82
CA VAL A 35 16.27 -4.52 -6.86
C VAL A 35 17.15 -3.30 -7.17
N ASN A 36 17.37 -2.44 -6.18
CA ASN A 36 18.19 -1.22 -6.25
C ASN A 36 17.70 -0.16 -7.25
N SER A 37 16.39 -0.08 -7.50
CA SER A 37 15.79 0.95 -8.35
C SER A 37 14.53 1.53 -7.72
N SER A 38 14.21 2.79 -8.04
CA SER A 38 12.89 3.36 -7.80
C SER A 38 11.84 2.88 -8.81
N GLU A 39 12.25 2.07 -9.79
CA GLU A 39 11.37 1.46 -10.79
C GLU A 39 10.76 0.16 -10.24
N PHE A 40 9.47 -0.03 -10.48
CA PHE A 40 8.78 -1.30 -10.23
C PHE A 40 8.55 -2.00 -11.58
N ALA A 41 8.51 -3.33 -11.57
CA ALA A 41 8.07 -4.13 -12.69
C ALA A 41 6.67 -4.67 -12.38
N VAL A 42 5.66 -4.33 -13.18
CA VAL A 42 4.34 -4.93 -13.03
C VAL A 42 4.21 -6.15 -13.91
N VAL A 43 4.18 -7.32 -13.28
CA VAL A 43 3.84 -8.58 -13.93
C VAL A 43 2.33 -8.58 -14.16
N LEU A 44 1.91 -8.09 -15.33
CA LEU A 44 0.53 -8.27 -15.82
C LEU A 44 0.43 -9.63 -16.52
N THR A 45 -0.59 -10.41 -16.15
CA THR A 45 -1.03 -11.59 -16.89
C THR A 45 -2.19 -11.20 -17.80
N PHE A 46 -2.03 -11.43 -19.10
CA PHE A 46 -3.13 -11.48 -20.06
C PHE A 46 -3.16 -12.92 -20.59
N ASP A 47 -4.30 -13.61 -20.47
CA ASP A 47 -4.49 -14.99 -20.96
C ASP A 47 -3.34 -15.95 -20.59
N ASP A 48 -2.96 -15.98 -19.31
CA ASP A 48 -1.90 -16.83 -18.75
C ASP A 48 -0.47 -16.59 -19.30
N SER A 49 -0.25 -15.52 -20.06
CA SER A 49 1.08 -15.08 -20.54
C SER A 49 1.57 -13.83 -19.80
N VAL A 50 2.83 -13.83 -19.34
CA VAL A 50 3.47 -12.76 -18.56
C VAL A 50 4.69 -12.18 -19.28
N LEU A 51 4.79 -10.84 -19.38
CA LEU A 51 5.92 -9.99 -18.95
C LEU A 51 5.90 -8.62 -19.65
N TRP A 52 5.58 -7.55 -18.91
CA TRP A 52 5.85 -6.17 -19.35
C TRP A 52 6.51 -5.40 -18.20
N LEU A 53 7.55 -4.62 -18.50
CA LEU A 53 8.14 -3.69 -17.52
C LEU A 53 7.41 -2.34 -17.66
N LEU A 54 6.51 -2.04 -16.73
CA LEU A 54 5.68 -0.84 -16.76
C LEU A 54 6.06 0.14 -15.64
N LYS A 55 6.02 1.44 -15.93
CA LYS A 55 6.30 2.51 -14.96
C LYS A 55 4.99 3.01 -14.32
N PRO A 56 4.83 2.98 -12.99
CA PRO A 56 3.62 3.51 -12.36
C PRO A 56 3.56 5.05 -12.44
N SER A 57 2.34 5.59 -12.56
CA SER A 57 2.07 7.02 -12.32
C SER A 57 2.28 7.37 -10.84
N PRO A 58 2.51 8.65 -10.48
CA PRO A 58 2.70 9.06 -9.09
C PRO A 58 1.56 8.72 -8.13
N ASP A 59 0.33 8.60 -8.64
CA ASP A 59 -0.87 8.23 -7.87
C ASP A 59 -1.15 6.72 -7.88
N HIS A 60 -0.30 5.94 -8.55
CA HIS A 60 -0.41 4.50 -8.74
C HIS A 60 -1.73 4.02 -9.40
N ASN A 61 -2.47 4.93 -10.05
CA ASN A 61 -3.70 4.57 -10.78
C ASN A 61 -3.44 4.20 -12.23
N GLN A 62 -2.25 4.49 -12.75
CA GLN A 62 -1.85 4.17 -14.11
C GLN A 62 -0.50 3.46 -14.15
N LEU A 63 -0.34 2.61 -15.15
CA LEU A 63 0.93 2.00 -15.52
C LEU A 63 1.23 2.37 -16.96
N HIS A 64 2.39 2.97 -17.18
CA HIS A 64 2.87 3.41 -18.48
C HIS A 64 3.88 2.42 -19.03
N GLY A 65 3.53 1.77 -20.13
CA GLY A 65 4.47 1.08 -21.01
C GLY A 65 5.07 2.05 -22.04
N PRO A 66 5.90 1.54 -22.97
CA PRO A 66 6.48 2.36 -24.03
C PRO A 66 5.44 3.00 -24.97
N SER A 67 4.35 2.29 -25.25
CA SER A 67 3.26 2.74 -26.15
C SER A 67 1.87 2.68 -25.51
N ASP A 68 1.73 2.02 -24.36
CA ASP A 68 0.44 1.68 -23.77
C ASP A 68 0.30 2.31 -22.38
N THR A 69 -0.93 2.65 -22.01
CA THR A 69 -1.25 3.05 -20.63
C THR A 69 -2.35 2.15 -20.10
N PHE A 70 -2.10 1.52 -18.96
CA PHE A 70 -3.09 0.71 -18.27
C PHE A 70 -3.65 1.52 -17.11
N THR A 71 -4.96 1.65 -17.03
CA THR A 71 -5.64 2.29 -15.90
C THR A 71 -6.21 1.22 -14.98
N ARG A 72 -6.05 1.44 -13.67
CA ARG A 72 -6.65 0.57 -12.67
C ARG A 72 -8.17 0.60 -12.82
N VAL A 73 -8.79 -0.58 -12.95
CA VAL A 73 -10.26 -0.69 -13.10
C VAL A 73 -10.97 -0.11 -11.88
N HIS A 74 -10.35 -0.26 -10.70
CA HIS A 74 -10.76 0.40 -9.46
C HIS A 74 -9.63 1.32 -9.02
N PRO A 75 -9.74 2.64 -9.22
CA PRO A 75 -8.75 3.59 -8.76
C PRO A 75 -8.48 3.42 -7.27
N LEU A 76 -7.22 3.54 -6.86
CA LEU A 76 -6.85 3.78 -5.48
C LEU A 76 -7.47 5.13 -5.10
N VAL A 77 -8.53 5.06 -4.32
CA VAL A 77 -9.15 6.25 -3.73
C VAL A 77 -8.17 6.78 -2.70
N ALA A 78 -7.84 8.07 -2.78
CA ALA A 78 -6.92 8.77 -1.89
C ALA A 78 -7.46 8.94 -0.45
N GLU A 79 -8.18 7.96 0.08
CA GLU A 79 -8.42 7.83 1.51
C GLU A 79 -7.14 7.28 2.15
N ALA A 80 -6.07 8.06 2.13
CA ALA A 80 -4.85 7.70 2.83
C ALA A 80 -5.01 8.06 4.32
N PRO A 81 -4.50 7.25 5.26
CA PRO A 81 -4.43 7.65 6.66
C PRO A 81 -3.79 9.03 6.79
N PHE A 82 -4.46 9.92 7.52
CA PHE A 82 -4.01 11.28 7.81
C PHE A 82 -4.40 11.65 9.24
N GLY A 83 -3.72 12.63 9.82
CA GLY A 83 -3.98 13.10 11.18
C GLY A 83 -3.26 12.25 12.22
N THR A 84 -3.90 12.09 13.37
CA THR A 84 -3.26 11.57 14.58
C THR A 84 -4.05 10.38 15.13
N TYR A 85 -3.36 9.36 15.63
CA TYR A 85 -3.96 8.18 16.22
C TYR A 85 -3.56 8.06 17.69
N GLN A 86 -4.47 7.61 18.54
CA GLN A 86 -4.17 7.25 19.91
C GLN A 86 -4.28 5.73 20.08
N GLU A 87 -3.24 5.11 20.64
CA GLU A 87 -3.25 3.70 21.03
C GLU A 87 -3.87 3.54 22.43
N LYS A 88 -4.24 2.31 22.82
CA LYS A 88 -4.93 2.04 24.10
C LYS A 88 -4.15 2.47 25.35
N SER A 89 -2.81 2.52 25.25
CA SER A 89 -1.95 3.00 26.33
C SER A 89 -2.03 4.53 26.54
N GLY A 90 -2.69 5.25 25.63
CA GLY A 90 -2.78 6.70 25.61
C GLY A 90 -1.70 7.40 24.77
N LYS A 91 -0.69 6.69 24.28
CA LYS A 91 0.33 7.26 23.39
C LYS A 91 -0.28 7.66 22.04
N VAL A 92 0.34 8.67 21.44
CA VAL A 92 -0.16 9.37 20.27
C VAL A 92 0.82 9.19 19.12
N TRP A 93 0.30 8.74 17.98
CA TRP A 93 1.01 8.48 16.75
C TRP A 93 0.55 9.46 15.67
N GLN A 94 1.43 10.36 15.27
CA GLN A 94 1.19 11.32 14.20
C GLN A 94 1.52 10.71 12.85
N VAL A 95 0.61 10.83 11.88
CA VAL A 95 0.96 10.57 10.48
C VAL A 95 1.84 11.71 9.98
N THR A 96 3.10 11.41 9.63
CA THR A 96 4.10 12.40 9.19
C THR A 96 4.32 12.38 7.68
N ALA A 97 4.01 11.27 7.03
CA ALA A 97 3.98 11.14 5.57
C ALA A 97 2.83 10.23 5.16
N SER A 98 2.24 10.49 4.00
CA SER A 98 1.12 9.70 3.48
C SER A 98 1.20 9.69 1.95
N GLY A 99 0.88 8.54 1.36
CA GLY A 99 0.85 8.29 -0.07
C GLY A 99 -0.31 7.37 -0.45
N PRO A 100 -0.45 7.02 -1.74
CA PRO A 100 -1.61 6.30 -2.25
C PRO A 100 -1.88 4.94 -1.57
N THR A 101 -0.84 4.28 -1.05
CA THR A 101 -0.91 2.95 -0.42
C THR A 101 -0.07 2.81 0.85
N SER A 102 0.51 3.91 1.33
CA SER A 102 1.43 3.91 2.46
C SER A 102 1.32 5.17 3.30
N PHE A 103 1.80 5.08 4.53
CA PHE A 103 1.88 6.21 5.46
C PHE A 103 2.98 5.94 6.49
N VAL A 104 3.47 6.97 7.15
CA VAL A 104 4.47 6.87 8.22
C VAL A 104 3.87 7.43 9.50
N LEU A 105 4.00 6.68 10.59
CA LEU A 105 3.58 7.07 11.93
C LEU A 105 4.80 7.40 12.79
N HIS A 106 4.69 8.49 13.55
CA HIS A 106 5.67 8.90 14.55
C HIS A 106 5.03 9.01 15.93
N ASN A 107 5.56 8.29 16.91
CA ASN A 107 5.10 8.37 18.29
C ASN A 107 5.59 9.67 18.94
N GLN A 108 4.66 10.54 19.32
CA GLN A 108 4.97 11.87 19.85
C GLN A 108 5.58 11.84 21.26
N GLN A 109 5.43 10.75 22.00
CA GLN A 109 5.92 10.63 23.38
C GLN A 109 7.29 9.95 23.46
N ASP A 110 7.55 8.92 22.65
CA ASP A 110 8.76 8.10 22.77
C ASP A 110 9.62 8.04 21.51
N GLY A 111 9.24 8.75 20.44
CA GLY A 111 10.05 8.95 19.24
C GLY A 111 10.13 7.74 18.30
N ARG A 112 9.43 6.63 18.61
CA ARG A 112 9.36 5.46 17.72
C ARG A 112 8.69 5.81 16.39
N ASN A 113 9.11 5.12 15.33
CA ASN A 113 8.49 5.21 14.01
C ASN A 113 7.84 3.88 13.63
N ALA A 114 6.81 3.95 12.81
CA ALA A 114 6.21 2.79 12.18
C ALA A 114 5.81 3.09 10.73
N ASP A 115 6.00 2.12 9.85
CA ASP A 115 5.55 2.20 8.47
C ASP A 115 4.18 1.54 8.32
N GLY A 116 3.24 2.25 7.72
CA GLY A 116 1.90 1.80 7.42
C GLY A 116 1.72 1.52 5.92
N TYR A 117 1.02 0.44 5.60
CA TYR A 117 0.64 0.06 4.25
C TYR A 117 -0.84 -0.31 4.24
N PHE A 118 -1.57 0.05 3.19
CA PHE A 118 -2.99 -0.28 3.12
C PHE A 118 -3.47 -0.55 1.69
N SER A 119 -4.49 -1.39 1.59
CA SER A 119 -5.29 -1.61 0.38
C SER A 119 -6.77 -1.61 0.76
N ARG A 120 -7.64 -1.29 -0.20
CA ARG A 120 -9.10 -1.37 -0.05
C ARG A 120 -9.64 -2.37 -1.05
N ASP A 121 -10.33 -3.39 -0.58
CA ASP A 121 -11.03 -4.34 -1.44
C ASP A 121 -12.22 -3.62 -2.10
N PRO A 122 -12.25 -3.51 -3.44
CA PRO A 122 -13.31 -2.79 -4.15
C PRO A 122 -14.67 -3.50 -4.08
N THR A 123 -14.70 -4.79 -3.74
CA THR A 123 -15.91 -5.62 -3.75
C THR A 123 -16.76 -5.40 -2.49
N ASN A 124 -16.10 -5.24 -1.34
CA ASN A 124 -16.76 -5.11 -0.04
C ASN A 124 -16.37 -3.82 0.70
N GLY A 125 -15.45 -3.02 0.15
CA GLY A 125 -15.00 -1.76 0.72
C GLY A 125 -14.08 -1.90 1.93
N MET A 126 -13.68 -3.12 2.31
CA MET A 126 -12.83 -3.39 3.47
C MET A 126 -11.39 -2.98 3.21
N TYR A 127 -10.79 -2.30 4.17
CA TYR A 127 -9.38 -2.04 4.24
C TYR A 127 -8.62 -3.23 4.81
N THR A 128 -7.52 -3.60 4.15
CA THR A 128 -6.44 -4.37 4.77
C THR A 128 -5.31 -3.41 5.06
N VAL A 129 -4.92 -3.27 6.33
CA VAL A 129 -3.84 -2.38 6.76
C VAL A 129 -2.75 -3.20 7.44
N PHE A 130 -1.50 -2.93 7.12
CA PHE A 130 -0.33 -3.45 7.79
C PHE A 130 0.43 -2.29 8.45
N ILE A 131 0.87 -2.47 9.69
CA ILE A 131 1.70 -1.50 10.40
C ILE A 131 2.96 -2.22 10.89
N ASN A 132 4.11 -1.78 10.41
CA ASN A 132 5.42 -2.30 10.80
C ASN A 132 6.05 -1.37 11.84
N PHE A 133 6.15 -1.83 13.08
CA PHE A 133 6.82 -1.08 14.14
C PHE A 133 8.31 -1.40 14.18
N HIS A 134 9.15 -0.38 14.09
CA HIS A 134 10.60 -0.52 14.18
C HIS A 134 11.04 -0.37 15.64
N ASN A 135 11.35 -1.48 16.31
CA ASN A 135 11.76 -1.47 17.71
C ASN A 135 13.14 -2.10 17.88
N ASN A 136 14.16 -1.27 18.18
CA ASN A 136 15.53 -1.72 18.47
C ASN A 136 16.13 -2.67 17.40
N GLY A 137 15.87 -2.39 16.12
CA GLY A 137 16.36 -3.21 15.00
C GLY A 137 15.58 -4.51 14.77
N GLN A 138 14.41 -4.67 15.40
CA GLN A 138 13.43 -5.70 15.10
C GLN A 138 12.15 -5.07 14.57
N ASP A 139 11.64 -5.63 13.49
CA ASP A 139 10.41 -5.22 12.83
C ASP A 139 9.25 -6.06 13.34
N HIS A 140 8.19 -5.39 13.80
CA HIS A 140 6.97 -6.03 14.28
C HIS A 140 5.79 -5.63 13.40
N LEU A 141 5.41 -6.54 12.50
CA LEU A 141 4.30 -6.33 11.57
C LEU A 141 2.97 -6.77 12.18
N LEU A 142 2.03 -5.83 12.28
CA LEU A 142 0.64 -6.11 12.67
C LEU A 142 -0.29 -5.92 11.48
N LYS A 143 -1.30 -6.79 11.36
CA LYS A 143 -2.34 -6.73 10.32
C LYS A 143 -3.66 -6.30 10.93
N VAL A 144 -4.40 -5.49 10.19
CA VAL A 144 -5.76 -5.03 10.48
C VAL A 144 -6.63 -5.29 9.25
N VAL A 145 -7.85 -5.74 9.48
CA VAL A 145 -8.90 -5.76 8.47
C VAL A 145 -10.08 -4.98 9.04
N THR A 146 -10.47 -3.88 8.40
CA THR A 146 -11.43 -2.91 8.94
C THR A 146 -12.23 -2.26 7.82
N ASN A 147 -13.44 -1.76 8.10
CA ASN A 147 -14.22 -1.00 7.12
C ASN A 147 -13.92 0.51 7.18
N THR A 148 -13.05 0.95 8.08
CA THR A 148 -12.72 2.37 8.30
C THR A 148 -11.25 2.57 8.67
N LEU A 149 -10.65 3.65 8.18
CA LEU A 149 -9.32 4.09 8.61
C LEU A 149 -9.34 4.92 9.90
N THR A 150 -10.51 5.24 10.45
CA THR A 150 -10.61 5.98 11.72
C THR A 150 -10.38 5.12 12.96
N SER A 151 -10.48 3.80 12.82
CA SER A 151 -10.25 2.84 13.91
C SER A 151 -9.58 1.60 13.35
N LEU A 152 -8.38 1.31 13.84
CA LEU A 152 -7.54 0.21 13.39
C LEU A 152 -7.37 -0.79 14.54
N PRO A 153 -8.23 -1.81 14.65
CA PRO A 153 -8.08 -2.88 15.65
C PRO A 153 -6.89 -3.75 15.28
N LEU A 154 -5.81 -3.63 16.05
CA LEU A 154 -4.57 -4.37 15.83
C LEU A 154 -4.69 -5.82 16.31
N SER A 155 -3.99 -6.73 15.64
CA SER A 155 -4.04 -8.17 15.95
C SER A 155 -3.54 -8.54 17.35
N ASN A 156 -2.82 -7.65 18.02
CA ASN A 156 -2.37 -7.80 19.41
C ASN A 156 -3.42 -7.37 20.46
N GLY A 157 -4.64 -6.97 20.05
CA GLY A 157 -5.70 -6.52 20.95
C GLY A 157 -5.65 -5.03 21.31
N ASP A 158 -4.71 -4.28 20.73
CA ASP A 158 -4.68 -2.82 20.78
C ASP A 158 -5.61 -2.23 19.70
N VAL A 159 -5.95 -0.95 19.82
CA VAL A 159 -6.76 -0.22 18.83
C VAL A 159 -6.15 1.16 18.64
N PHE A 160 -5.78 1.47 17.40
CA PHE A 160 -5.41 2.84 17.03
C PHE A 160 -6.67 3.58 16.63
N THR A 161 -7.05 4.57 17.42
CA THR A 161 -8.24 5.39 17.16
C THR A 161 -7.80 6.76 16.70
N LYS A 162 -8.30 7.20 15.54
CA LYS A 162 -8.02 8.53 15.03
C LYS A 162 -8.59 9.58 15.99
N ILE A 163 -7.75 10.53 16.39
CA ILE A 163 -8.09 11.68 17.24
C ILE A 163 -7.95 12.97 16.42
N ASN A 164 -8.78 13.96 16.74
CA ASN A 164 -8.81 15.26 16.06
C ASN A 164 -7.74 16.21 16.60
#